data_AF-A0A1F9LTP4-F1
#
_entry.id   AF-A0A1F9LTP4-F1
#
_cell.length_a   1.000
_cell.length_b   1.000
_cell.length_c   1.000
_cell.angle_alpha   90.00
_cell.angle_beta   90.00
_cell.angle_gamma   90.00
#
_symmetry.space_group_name_H-M   'P 1'
#
loop_
_entity.id
_entity.type
_entity.pdbx_description
1 polymer ?
#
loop_
_entity_poly.entity_id
_entity_poly.type
_entity_poly.pdbx_seq_one_letter_code
_entity_poly.pdbx_strand_id
1 'polypeptide(L)' 'MAADREQIKAKILEEMAKAKKPALYLKDMHKWLEDVSPREIKNAANELVKESKLKFWSSGSSTMYTLPDRAKDEDARGV' A
#
# COMPACT_ATOMS: atom_id res chain seq x y z
N MET A 1 -4.32 -6.36 20.60
CA MET A 1 -4.58 -6.08 19.18
C MET A 1 -3.26 -5.87 18.42
N ALA A 2 -2.30 -6.80 18.53
CA ALA A 2 -1.09 -6.80 17.69
C ALA A 2 -1.26 -7.73 16.48
N ALA A 3 -2.01 -8.82 16.67
CA ALA A 3 -2.35 -9.79 15.62
C ALA A 3 -3.05 -9.13 14.41
N ASP A 4 -3.99 -8.20 14.66
CA ASP A 4 -4.77 -7.59 13.58
C ASP A 4 -3.88 -6.77 12.62
N ARG A 5 -2.90 -6.03 13.13
CA ARG A 5 -2.01 -5.20 12.29
C ARG A 5 -1.11 -6.03 11.39
N GLU A 6 -0.53 -7.10 11.90
CA GLU A 6 0.33 -7.99 11.10
C GLU A 6 -0.49 -8.71 10.03
N GLN A 7 -1.72 -9.12 10.35
CA GLN A 7 -2.67 -9.69 9.39
C GLN A 7 -3.08 -8.69 8.31
N ILE A 8 -3.33 -7.42 8.68
CA ILE A 8 -3.60 -6.34 7.74
C ILE A 8 -2.40 -6.13 6.81
N LYS A 9 -1.19 -6.06 7.36
CA LYS A 9 0.05 -5.91 6.58
C LYS A 9 0.21 -7.05 5.57
N ALA A 10 0.01 -8.29 6.00
CA ALA A 10 0.10 -9.47 5.14
C ALA A 10 -0.94 -9.44 4.01
N LYS A 11 -2.22 -9.18 4.34
CA LYS A 11 -3.28 -9.04 3.33
C LYS A 11 -2.98 -7.94 2.32
N ILE A 12 -2.49 -6.78 2.77
CA ILE A 12 -2.07 -5.69 1.90
C ILE A 12 -1.01 -6.18 0.90
N LEU A 13 0.03 -6.85 1.36
CA LEU A 13 1.10 -7.36 0.51
C LEU A 13 0.60 -8.41 -0.48
N GLU A 14 -0.25 -9.34 -0.04
CA GLU A 14 -0.85 -10.36 -0.90
C GLU A 14 -1.73 -9.75 -1.99
N GLU A 15 -2.63 -8.83 -1.63
CA GLU A 15 -3.53 -8.20 -2.58
C GLU A 15 -2.77 -7.28 -3.54
N MET A 16 -1.73 -6.57 -3.07
CA MET A 16 -0.82 -5.81 -3.92
C MET A 16 -0.03 -6.71 -4.88
N ALA A 17 0.33 -7.92 -4.45
CA ALA A 17 0.99 -8.92 -5.29
C ALA A 17 0.01 -9.56 -6.30
N LYS A 18 -1.28 -9.65 -6.00
CA LYS A 18 -2.30 -10.11 -6.95
C LYS A 18 -2.78 -9.01 -7.88
N ALA A 19 -2.66 -7.75 -7.47
CA ALA A 19 -3.16 -6.62 -8.23
C ALA A 19 -2.48 -6.50 -9.59
N LYS A 20 -3.28 -6.11 -10.59
CA LYS A 20 -2.80 -5.88 -11.95
C LYS A 20 -2.04 -4.56 -12.10
N LYS A 21 -2.28 -3.60 -11.20
CA LYS A 21 -1.62 -2.29 -11.20
C LYS A 21 -0.40 -2.33 -10.28
N PRO A 22 0.75 -1.75 -10.68
CA PRO A 22 1.94 -1.71 -9.84
C PRO A 22 1.74 -0.82 -8.61
N ALA A 23 1.05 0.32 -8.78
CA ALA A 23 0.70 1.25 -7.71
C ALA A 23 -0.82 1.33 -7.52
N LEU A 24 -1.25 1.43 -6.26
CA LEU A 24 -2.65 1.45 -5.85
C LEU A 24 -2.93 2.58 -4.87
N TYR A 25 -4.10 3.17 -4.96
CA TYR A 25 -4.50 4.22 -4.03
C TYR A 25 -4.91 3.61 -2.69
N LEU A 26 -4.68 4.35 -1.59
CA LEU A 26 -5.14 3.96 -0.26
C LEU A 26 -6.66 3.66 -0.24
N LYS A 27 -7.45 4.45 -0.97
CA LYS A 27 -8.91 4.26 -1.10
C LYS A 27 -9.28 2.93 -1.77
N ASP A 28 -8.43 2.43 -2.67
CA ASP A 28 -8.67 1.15 -3.34
C ASP A 28 -8.22 0.00 -2.43
N MET A 29 -7.17 0.18 -1.63
CA MET A 29 -6.77 -0.79 -0.60
C MET A 29 -7.87 -0.95 0.48
N HIS A 30 -8.57 0.13 0.81
CA HIS A 30 -9.73 0.08 1.71
C HIS A 30 -10.87 -0.81 1.16
N LYS A 31 -11.04 -0.91 -0.15
CA LYS A 31 -12.08 -1.77 -0.75
C LYS A 31 -11.79 -3.26 -0.57
N TRP A 32 -10.53 -3.64 -0.36
CA TRP A 32 -10.16 -5.04 -0.09
C TRP A 32 -10.30 -5.41 1.38
N LEU A 33 -10.31 -4.40 2.24
CA LEU A 33 -10.33 -4.53 3.69
C LEU A 33 -11.46 -3.66 4.24
N GLU A 34 -12.68 -3.86 3.76
CA GLU A 34 -13.87 -3.10 4.24
C GLU A 34 -14.12 -3.31 5.73
N ASP A 35 -13.68 -4.44 6.28
CA ASP A 35 -13.78 -4.77 7.72
C ASP A 35 -12.79 -3.96 8.57
N VAL A 36 -11.78 -3.34 7.95
CA VAL A 36 -10.68 -2.65 8.64
C VAL A 36 -10.84 -1.14 8.48
N SER A 37 -10.74 -0.43 9.59
CA SER A 37 -10.82 1.03 9.56
C SER A 37 -9.74 1.65 8.66
N PRO A 38 -10.05 2.70 7.88
CA PRO A 38 -9.09 3.34 6.96
C PRO A 38 -7.84 3.87 7.67
N ARG A 39 -7.99 4.22 8.96
CA ARG A 39 -6.89 4.64 9.83
C ARG A 39 -5.90 3.52 10.11
N GLU A 40 -6.38 2.29 10.28
CA GLU A 40 -5.54 1.11 10.53
C GLU A 40 -4.82 0.67 9.26
N ILE A 41 -5.50 0.66 8.12
CA ILE A 41 -4.87 0.40 6.81
C ILE A 41 -3.76 1.41 6.55
N LYS A 42 -4.02 2.70 6.78
CA LYS A 42 -3.01 3.76 6.62
C LYS A 42 -1.81 3.56 7.55
N ASN A 43 -2.04 3.21 8.82
CA ASN A 43 -0.97 2.95 9.78
C ASN A 43 -0.14 1.74 9.36
N ALA A 44 -0.78 0.63 9.00
CA ALA A 44 -0.12 -0.59 8.54
C ALA A 44 0.69 -0.35 7.25
N ALA A 45 0.12 0.37 6.28
CA ALA A 45 0.80 0.72 5.05
C ALA A 45 2.01 1.64 5.31
N ASN A 46 1.89 2.65 6.19
CA ASN A 46 3.02 3.50 6.58
C ASN A 46 4.11 2.71 7.32
N GLU A 47 3.75 1.75 8.16
CA GLU A 47 4.72 0.85 8.79
C GLU A 47 5.44 -0.01 7.75
N LEU A 48 4.73 -0.56 6.77
CA LEU A 48 5.35 -1.30 5.66
C LEU A 48 6.28 -0.43 4.83
N VAL A 49 5.97 0.87 4.68
CA VAL A 49 6.85 1.84 4.03
C VAL A 49 8.11 2.08 4.87
N LYS A 50 7.99 2.20 6.20
CA LYS A 50 9.15 2.29 7.11
C LYS A 50 10.01 1.02 7.06
N GLU A 51 9.38 -0.14 6.93
CA GLU A 51 10.05 -1.44 6.75
C GLU A 51 10.62 -1.63 5.33
N SER A 52 10.50 -0.64 4.44
CA SER A 52 10.90 -0.72 3.02
C SER A 52 10.23 -1.85 2.22
N LYS A 53 9.13 -2.42 2.73
CA LYS A 53 8.32 -3.43 2.05
C LYS A 53 7.28 -2.83 1.11
N LEU A 54 6.97 -1.55 1.27
CA LEU A 54 6.14 -0.76 0.36
C LEU A 54 6.83 0.57 0.05
N LYS A 55 6.57 1.12 -1.12
CA LYS A 55 6.89 2.52 -1.44
C LYS A 55 5.62 3.35 -1.41
N PHE A 56 5.72 4.49 -0.73
CA PHE A 56 4.69 5.52 -0.72
C PHE A 56 4.91 6.45 -1.92
N TRP A 57 3.82 6.81 -2.58
CA TRP A 57 3.80 7.80 -3.65
C TRP A 57 2.69 8.82 -3.39
N SER A 58 3.01 10.10 -3.51
CA SER A 58 2.01 11.18 -3.48
C SER A 58 1.66 11.61 -4.91
N SER A 59 0.48 11.23 -5.39
CA SER A 59 -0.01 11.61 -6.73
C SER A 59 -0.99 12.77 -6.57
N GLY A 60 -0.45 13.97 -6.36
CA GLY A 60 -1.24 15.20 -6.17
C GLY A 60 -2.13 15.14 -4.93
N SER A 61 -3.46 15.11 -5.13
CA SER A 61 -4.46 15.08 -4.06
C SER A 61 -4.69 13.71 -3.43
N SER A 62 -4.01 12.66 -3.91
CA SER A 62 -4.23 11.28 -3.48
C SER A 62 -2.93 10.54 -3.18
N THR A 63 -3.02 9.62 -2.21
CA THR A 63 -1.91 8.79 -1.75
C THR A 63 -1.94 7.41 -2.39
N MET A 64 -0.81 6.96 -2.91
CA MET A 64 -0.62 5.64 -3.51
C MET A 64 0.47 4.86 -2.80
N TYR A 65 0.35 3.54 -2.85
CA TYR A 65 1.35 2.60 -2.38
C TYR A 65 1.69 1.64 -3.52
N THR A 66 2.95 1.24 -3.61
CA THR A 66 3.43 0.27 -4.60
C THR A 66 4.38 -0.72 -3.93
N LEU A 67 4.42 -1.96 -4.43
CA LEU A 67 5.43 -2.94 -4.00
C LEU A 67 6.78 -2.50 -4.57
N PRO A 68 7.87 -2.49 -3.79
CA PRO A 68 9.20 -2.09 -4.26
C PRO A 68 9.66 -2.94 -5.45
N ASP A 69 9.36 -4.23 -5.46
CA ASP A 69 9.65 -5.14 -6.57
C ASP A 69 8.86 -4.83 -7.86
N ARG A 70 7.69 -4.21 -7.72
CA ARG A 70 6.81 -3.82 -8.84
C ARG A 70 6.92 -2.36 -9.22
N ALA A 71 7.55 -1.55 -8.38
CA ALA A 71 7.98 -0.20 -8.67
C ALA A 71 9.16 -0.24 -9.65
N LYS A 72 8.96 -0.89 -10.81
CA LYS A 72 9.82 -0.73 -11.97
C LYS A 72 9.73 0.73 -12.38
N ASP A 73 10.81 1.46 -12.18
CA ASP A 73 11.15 2.68 -12.91
C ASP A 73 9.98 3.63 -13.19
N GLU A 74 9.31 4.11 -12.15
CA GLU A 74 8.44 5.28 -12.30
C GLU A 74 9.17 6.58 -11.88
N ASP A 75 10.43 6.48 -11.44
CA ASP A 75 11.39 7.62 -11.45
C ASP A 75 11.69 8.13 -12.88
N ALA A 76 11.24 7.41 -13.91
CA ALA A 76 11.26 7.86 -15.31
C ALA A 76 10.14 8.87 -15.68
N ARG A 77 9.27 9.27 -14.73
CA ARG A 77 8.24 10.31 -14.94
C ARG A 77 8.56 11.64 -14.24
N GLY A 78 9.84 11.88 -13.96
CA GLY A 78 10.38 13.19 -13.59
C GLY A 78 10.87 13.98 -14.80
N VAL A 79 10.00 14.29 -15.76
CA VAL A 79 10.13 15.45 -16.68
C VAL A 79 8.74 16.01 -16.94
#